data_AF-A0A947KG43-F1
#
_entry.id   AF-A0A947KG43-F1
#
_cell.length_a   1.000
_cell.length_b   1.000
_cell.length_c   1.000
_cell.angle_alpha   90.00
_cell.angle_beta   90.00
_cell.angle_gamma   90.00
#
_symmetry.space_group_name_H-M   'P 1'
#
loop_
_entity.id
_entity.type
_entity.pdbx_description
1 polymer ?
#
loop_
_entity_poly.entity_id
_entity_poly.type
_entity_poly.pdbx_seq_one_letter_code
_entity_poly.pdbx_strand_id
1 'polypeptide(L)'
;MPTKNIHKIKLTDLFWDYHFREEELQALLNGDVERVGHVDRYGLYARILTSMGWYQVIDLIPEKKMEEALSEQVITKIRFKDIREKYHFAKRLLFQ
;
A
#
# COMPACT_ATOMS: atom_id res chain seq x y z
N MET A 1 6.80 -16.58 15.74
CA MET A 1 5.62 -17.46 15.51
C MET A 1 5.18 -17.24 14.07
N PRO A 2 4.96 -18.28 13.23
CA PRO A 2 4.42 -18.06 11.91
C PRO A 2 2.90 -17.90 12.05
N THR A 3 2.41 -16.67 11.95
CA THR A 3 0.98 -16.39 11.82
C THR A 3 0.48 -17.00 10.50
N LYS A 4 -0.59 -17.79 10.61
CA LYS A 4 -1.27 -18.46 9.50
C LYS A 4 -1.71 -17.43 8.46
N ASN A 5 -1.00 -17.33 7.33
CA ASN A 5 -1.44 -16.59 6.15
C ASN A 5 -2.61 -17.33 5.50
N ILE A 6 -3.84 -17.01 5.88
CA ILE A 6 -5.01 -17.70 5.34
C ILE A 6 -5.34 -17.21 3.92
N HIS A 7 -4.94 -16.00 3.49
CA HIS A 7 -5.03 -15.56 2.09
C HIS A 7 -3.75 -14.79 1.71
N LYS A 8 -2.88 -15.37 0.87
CA LYS A 8 -1.71 -14.66 0.33
C LYS A 8 -2.22 -13.74 -0.78
N ILE A 9 -2.56 -12.51 -0.43
CA ILE A 9 -3.03 -11.49 -1.39
C ILE A 9 -1.88 -11.17 -2.32
N LYS A 10 -2.14 -11.15 -3.63
CA LYS A 10 -1.15 -10.74 -4.62
C LYS A 10 -1.30 -9.26 -4.91
N LEU A 11 -0.19 -8.56 -5.05
CA LEU A 11 -0.22 -7.15 -5.48
C LEU A 11 -0.83 -7.01 -6.87
N THR A 12 -0.68 -8.01 -7.74
CA THR A 12 -1.31 -8.02 -9.07
C THR A 12 -2.83 -7.94 -9.01
N ASP A 13 -3.48 -8.45 -7.97
CA ASP A 13 -4.94 -8.41 -7.84
C ASP A 13 -5.46 -6.97 -7.67
N LEU A 14 -4.58 -6.04 -7.27
CA LEU A 14 -4.88 -4.61 -7.19
C LEU A 14 -4.92 -3.94 -8.58
N PHE A 15 -4.32 -4.53 -9.60
CA PHE A 15 -4.15 -3.94 -10.94
C PHE A 15 -4.75 -4.84 -12.01
N TRP A 16 -6.05 -5.11 -11.90
CA TRP A 16 -6.77 -6.02 -12.80
C TRP A 16 -6.74 -5.60 -14.29
N ASP A 17 -6.50 -4.32 -14.57
CA ASP A 17 -6.44 -3.73 -15.91
C ASP A 17 -5.02 -3.70 -16.51
N TYR A 18 -3.99 -4.14 -15.76
CA TYR A 18 -2.59 -4.11 -16.20
C TYR A 18 -1.89 -5.44 -15.98
N HIS A 19 -0.99 -5.77 -16.91
CA HIS A 19 -0.17 -6.98 -16.84
C HIS A 19 1.14 -6.67 -16.10
N PHE A 20 1.07 -6.48 -14.79
CA PHE A 20 2.26 -6.41 -13.93
C PHE A 20 2.68 -7.80 -13.48
N ARG A 21 3.99 -8.02 -13.35
CA ARG A 21 4.51 -9.19 -12.64
C ARG A 21 4.53 -8.90 -11.14
N GLU A 22 4.26 -9.92 -10.33
CA GLU A 22 4.23 -9.77 -8.88
C GLU A 22 5.59 -9.29 -8.35
N GLU A 23 6.69 -9.79 -8.92
CA GLU A 23 8.05 -9.43 -8.50
C GLU A 23 8.35 -7.96 -8.73
N GLU A 24 7.78 -7.35 -9.77
CA GLU A 24 7.97 -5.93 -10.07
C GLU A 24 7.27 -5.05 -9.03
N LEU A 25 6.03 -5.40 -8.68
CA LEU A 25 5.27 -4.68 -7.66
C LEU A 25 5.90 -4.86 -6.27
N GLN A 26 6.44 -6.05 -5.97
CA GLN A 26 7.19 -6.30 -4.74
C GLN A 26 8.48 -5.46 -4.68
N ALA A 27 9.24 -5.39 -5.78
CA ALA A 27 10.42 -4.54 -5.86
C ALA A 27 10.06 -3.06 -5.64
N LEU A 28 8.94 -2.59 -6.20
CA LEU A 28 8.44 -1.23 -5.99
C LEU A 28 8.02 -0.98 -4.53
N LEU A 29 7.34 -1.94 -3.91
CA LEU A 29 6.93 -1.88 -2.50
C LEU A 29 8.14 -1.82 -1.55
N ASN A 30 9.18 -2.60 -1.84
CA ASN A 30 10.42 -2.62 -1.06
C ASN A 30 11.26 -1.35 -1.28
N GLY A 31 11.05 -0.66 -2.39
CA GLY A 31 11.83 0.49 -2.82
C GLY A 31 13.11 0.12 -3.56
N ASP A 32 13.18 -1.10 -4.11
CA ASP A 32 14.27 -1.55 -4.98
C ASP A 32 14.21 -0.85 -6.35
N VAL A 33 13.00 -0.43 -6.75
CA VAL A 33 12.75 0.41 -7.93
C VAL A 33 11.80 1.55 -7.57
N GLU A 34 11.87 2.66 -8.30
CA GLU A 34 11.02 3.84 -8.06
C GLU A 34 9.71 3.82 -8.87
N ARG A 35 9.64 3.00 -9.94
CA ARG A 35 8.48 2.91 -10.83
C ARG A 35 8.43 1.59 -11.58
N VAL A 36 7.21 1.11 -11.83
CA VAL A 36 6.89 -0.01 -12.72
C VAL A 36 5.79 0.42 -13.68
N GLY A 37 6.08 0.44 -14.98
CA GLY A 37 5.17 0.99 -15.98
C GLY A 37 4.75 2.43 -15.66
N HIS A 38 3.45 2.64 -15.43
CA HIS A 38 2.88 3.95 -15.06
C HIS A 38 2.70 4.14 -13.55
N VAL A 39 3.04 3.15 -12.72
CA VAL A 39 2.82 3.15 -11.27
C VAL A 39 4.12 3.46 -10.55
N ASP A 40 4.13 4.54 -9.77
CA ASP A 40 5.19 4.84 -8.81
C ASP A 40 4.84 4.32 -7.41
N ARG A 41 5.82 4.38 -6.49
CA ARG A 41 5.67 3.86 -5.12
C ARG A 41 4.48 4.49 -4.38
N TYR A 42 4.25 5.79 -4.55
CA TYR A 42 3.11 6.47 -3.91
C TYR A 42 1.78 6.04 -4.50
N GLY A 43 1.71 5.81 -5.81
CA GLY A 43 0.56 5.24 -6.48
C GLY A 43 0.26 3.83 -5.99
N LEU A 44 1.29 3.00 -5.80
CA LEU A 44 1.16 1.66 -5.23
C LEU A 44 0.59 1.72 -3.80
N TYR A 45 1.17 2.54 -2.92
CA TYR A 45 0.63 2.70 -1.57
C TYR A 45 -0.82 3.18 -1.58
N ALA A 46 -1.15 4.21 -2.36
CA ALA A 46 -2.52 4.71 -2.43
C ALA A 46 -3.51 3.62 -2.89
N ARG A 47 -3.08 2.76 -3.82
CA ARG A 47 -3.87 1.61 -4.27
C ARG A 47 -4.06 0.58 -3.16
N ILE A 48 -3.00 0.18 -2.47
CA ILE A 48 -3.07 -0.74 -1.31
C ILE A 48 -4.03 -0.20 -0.25
N LEU A 49 -3.85 1.06 0.17
CA LEU A 49 -4.66 1.71 1.19
C LEU A 49 -6.15 1.79 0.79
N THR A 50 -6.43 1.98 -0.50
CA THR A 50 -7.81 2.08 -1.00
C THR A 50 -8.51 0.72 -1.13
N SER A 51 -7.76 -0.31 -1.50
CA SER A 51 -8.32 -1.60 -1.90
C SER A 51 -8.32 -2.66 -0.79
N MET A 52 -7.57 -2.44 0.30
CA MET A 52 -7.37 -3.42 1.36
C MET A 52 -7.89 -2.94 2.71
N GLY A 53 -8.28 -3.90 3.56
CA GLY A 53 -8.58 -3.65 4.97
C GLY A 53 -7.30 -3.42 5.79
N TRP A 54 -7.43 -2.74 6.93
CA TRP A 54 -6.29 -2.33 7.76
C TRP A 54 -5.32 -3.47 8.13
N TYR A 55 -5.84 -4.64 8.51
CA TYR A 55 -4.99 -5.80 8.83
C TYR A 55 -4.15 -6.27 7.65
N GLN A 56 -4.72 -6.24 6.44
CA GLN A 56 -4.00 -6.61 5.21
C GLN A 56 -2.94 -5.56 4.87
N VAL A 57 -3.21 -4.28 5.12
CA VAL A 57 -2.24 -3.19 4.95
C VAL A 57 -1.03 -3.39 5.87
N ILE A 58 -1.26 -3.71 7.15
CA ILE A 58 -0.18 -3.96 8.12
C ILE A 58 0.62 -5.20 7.73
N ASP A 59 -0.03 -6.28 7.31
CA ASP A 59 0.66 -7.52 6.93
C ASP A 59 1.50 -7.35 5.65
N LEU A 60 1.08 -6.45 4.75
CA LEU A 60 1.70 -6.25 3.44
C LEU A 60 2.79 -5.17 3.45
N ILE A 61 2.54 -4.02 4.07
CA ILE A 61 3.48 -2.89 4.07
C ILE A 61 4.45 -3.05 5.24
N PRO A 62 5.78 -3.15 4.99
CA PRO A 62 6.77 -3.24 6.07
C PRO A 62 6.67 -2.02 7.01
N GLU A 63 6.83 -2.25 8.31
CA GLU A 63 6.74 -1.20 9.34
C GLU A 63 7.61 0.03 9.02
N LYS A 64 8.86 -0.20 8.57
CA LYS A 64 9.81 0.86 8.14
C LYS A 64 9.32 1.73 6.97
N LYS A 65 8.29 1.29 6.24
CA LYS A 65 7.67 1.99 5.11
C LYS A 65 6.30 2.56 5.45
N MET A 66 5.74 2.22 6.62
CA MET A 66 4.37 2.60 6.99
C MET A 66 4.23 4.12 7.12
N GLU A 67 5.23 4.81 7.67
CA GLU A 67 5.22 6.28 7.76
C GLU A 67 5.15 6.94 6.37
N GLU A 68 5.92 6.42 5.40
CA GLU A 68 5.89 6.87 4.01
C GLU A 68 4.54 6.55 3.35
N ALA A 69 4.02 5.34 3.55
CA ALA A 69 2.73 4.92 3.03
C ALA A 69 1.57 5.78 3.56
N LEU A 70 1.66 6.27 4.80
CA LEU A 70 0.69 7.18 5.41
C LEU A 70 1.05 8.67 5.22
N SER A 71 2.00 8.99 4.34
CA SER A 71 2.38 10.38 4.05
C SER A 71 1.24 11.15 3.36
N GLU A 72 1.31 12.48 3.41
CA GLU A 72 0.32 13.34 2.73
C GLU A 72 0.36 13.13 1.21
N GLN A 73 1.55 12.86 0.65
CA GLN A 73 1.75 12.56 -0.76
C GLN A 73 0.98 11.32 -1.22
N VAL A 74 0.75 10.35 -0.31
CA VAL A 74 -0.04 9.15 -0.58
C VAL A 74 -1.51 9.37 -0.28
N ILE A 75 -1.85 9.87 0.92
CA ILE A 75 -3.25 9.99 1.34
C ILE A 75 -4.02 10.92 0.40
N THR A 76 -3.41 11.99 -0.09
CA THR A 76 -4.07 12.90 -1.06
C THR A 76 -4.36 12.27 -2.42
N LYS A 77 -3.69 11.17 -2.80
CA LYS A 77 -3.98 10.40 -4.02
C LYS A 77 -5.21 9.50 -3.89
N ILE A 78 -5.65 9.18 -2.67
CA ILE A 78 -6.85 8.37 -2.44
C ILE A 78 -8.07 9.21 -2.82
N ARG A 79 -8.91 8.69 -3.72
CA ARG A 79 -10.10 9.43 -4.23
C ARG A 79 -11.17 9.63 -3.17
N PHE A 80 -11.41 8.63 -2.33
CA PHE A 80 -12.52 8.58 -1.37
C PHE A 80 -12.20 9.32 -0.08
N LYS A 81 -13.05 10.29 0.29
CA LYS A 81 -12.81 11.19 1.44
C LYS A 81 -12.80 10.45 2.78
N ASP A 82 -13.74 9.54 2.99
CA ASP A 82 -13.85 8.73 4.19
C ASP A 82 -12.62 7.84 4.41
N ILE A 83 -12.07 7.28 3.33
CA ILE A 83 -10.81 6.51 3.39
C ILE A 83 -9.64 7.42 3.75
N ARG A 84 -9.55 8.63 3.16
CA ARG A 84 -8.52 9.61 3.53
C ARG A 84 -8.58 9.94 5.02
N GLU A 85 -9.76 10.23 5.54
CA GLU A 85 -9.97 10.57 6.95
C GLU A 85 -9.52 9.45 7.89
N LYS A 86 -9.82 8.19 7.55
CA LYS A 86 -9.34 7.01 8.29
C LYS A 86 -7.83 6.93 8.34
N TYR A 87 -7.14 7.16 7.21
CA TYR A 87 -5.67 7.09 7.19
C TYR A 87 -4.99 8.31 7.78
N HIS A 88 -5.58 9.50 7.71
CA HIS A 88 -5.09 10.63 8.49
C HIS A 88 -5.19 10.33 9.99
N PHE A 89 -6.27 9.69 10.45
CA PHE A 89 -6.37 9.25 11.84
C PHE A 89 -5.31 8.21 12.19
N ALA A 90 -5.11 7.19 11.36
CA ALA A 90 -4.09 6.16 11.59
C ALA A 90 -2.67 6.76 11.64
N LYS A 91 -2.34 7.68 10.73
CA LYS A 91 -1.06 8.40 10.71
C LYS A 91 -0.83 9.15 12.01
N ARG A 92 -1.85 9.88 12.49
CA ARG A 92 -1.80 10.60 13.77
C ARG A 92 -1.60 9.65 14.95
N LEU A 93 -2.27 8.50 14.94
CA LEU A 93 -2.16 7.52 16.03
C LEU A 93 -0.77 6.85 16.11
N LEU A 94 -0.12 6.63 14.97
CA LEU A 94 1.12 5.84 14.89
C LEU A 94 2.40 6.70 14.92
N PHE A 95 2.33 7.93 14.42
CA PHE A 95 3.51 8.76 14.15
C PHE A 95 3.40 10.20 14.68
N GLN A 96 2.41 10.51 15.53
CA GLN A 96 2.43 11.70 16.39
C GLN A 96 2.71 11.30 17.83
#